data_AF-X0XM73-F1
#
_entry.id   AF-X0XM73-F1
#
_cell.length_a   1.000
_cell.length_b   1.000
_cell.length_c   1.000
_cell.angle_alpha   90.00
_cell.angle_beta   90.00
_cell.angle_gamma   90.00
#
_symmetry.space_group_name_H-M   'P 1'
#
loop_
_entity.id
_entity.type
_entity.pdbx_description
1 polymer ?
#
loop_
_entity_poly.entity_id
_entity_poly.type
_entity_poly.pdbx_seq_one_letter_code
_entity_poly.pdbx_strand_id
1 'polypeptide(L)'
;MSEKYNSHPLVDATEPNLLEETFDYGLPPLIRFDGPVVEHIDGRAVEFDPATLKTRDIVITDTTFRDGQQARPPYSVDQMVHIYDLLAKLGGPGGVIRQTEFFLYTANDRQTLDRCRELGHKFPECTGWIRAV
;
A
#
# COMPACT_ATOMS: atom_id res chain seq x y z
N MET A 1 23.58 -9.17 -41.01
CA MET A 1 22.58 -8.41 -40.23
C MET A 1 23.36 -7.41 -39.40
N SER A 2 23.24 -6.10 -39.64
CA SER A 2 24.06 -5.11 -38.92
C SER A 2 23.50 -4.91 -37.51
N GLU A 3 24.33 -5.16 -36.49
CA GLU A 3 24.04 -4.75 -35.12
C GLU A 3 23.95 -3.22 -35.08
N LYS A 4 22.74 -2.69 -34.85
CA LYS A 4 22.56 -1.27 -34.53
C LYS A 4 23.04 -1.06 -33.10
N TYR A 5 24.25 -0.55 -32.94
CA TYR A 5 24.72 -0.04 -31.66
C TYR A 5 24.00 1.28 -31.39
N ASN A 6 23.38 1.41 -30.21
CA ASN A 6 22.85 2.69 -29.76
C ASN A 6 24.05 3.66 -29.59
N SER A 7 24.00 4.79 -30.29
CA SER A 7 25.00 5.84 -30.15
C SER A 7 24.77 6.57 -28.83
N HIS A 8 25.73 6.48 -27.92
CA HIS A 8 25.75 7.29 -26.70
C HIS A 8 26.82 8.37 -26.87
N PRO A 9 26.43 9.65 -27.07
CA PRO A 9 27.41 10.72 -27.22
C PRO A 9 28.22 10.89 -25.94
N LEU A 10 29.55 11.08 -26.08
CA LEU A 10 30.40 11.46 -24.96
C LEU A 10 30.02 12.88 -24.52
N VAL A 11 29.65 13.03 -23.26
CA VAL A 11 29.34 14.34 -22.66
C VAL A 11 30.59 14.84 -21.95
N ASP A 12 31.22 15.89 -22.48
CA ASP A 12 32.35 16.58 -21.84
C ASP A 12 31.80 17.61 -20.84
N ALA A 13 31.54 17.15 -19.61
CA ALA A 13 30.92 17.95 -18.56
C ALA A 13 31.97 18.70 -17.73
N THR A 14 31.79 20.01 -17.58
CA THR A 14 32.67 20.89 -16.78
C THR A 14 32.35 20.90 -15.29
N GLU A 15 31.23 20.28 -14.89
CA GLU A 15 30.73 20.21 -13.52
C GLU A 15 30.03 18.86 -13.26
N PRO A 16 29.90 18.42 -11.99
CA PRO A 16 29.26 17.15 -11.68
C PRO A 16 27.73 17.21 -11.87
N ASN A 17 27.15 16.18 -12.49
CA ASN A 17 25.71 15.96 -12.44
C ASN A 17 25.33 15.35 -11.08
N LEU A 18 24.77 16.18 -10.21
CA LEU A 18 24.39 15.78 -8.84
C LEU A 18 23.11 14.92 -8.80
N LEU A 19 22.38 14.82 -9.91
CA LEU A 19 21.14 14.04 -10.01
C LEU A 19 20.15 14.41 -8.88
N GLU A 20 20.06 15.69 -8.50
CA GLU A 20 19.21 16.17 -7.38
C GLU A 20 17.73 15.82 -7.59
N GLU A 21 17.33 15.69 -8.85
CA GLU A 21 16.04 15.21 -9.28
C GLU A 21 15.74 13.75 -8.87
N THR A 22 16.77 12.92 -8.73
CA THR A 22 16.66 11.52 -8.29
C THR A 22 17.04 11.39 -6.81
N PHE A 23 18.04 12.12 -6.35
CA PHE A 23 18.57 12.08 -4.99
C PHE A 23 18.30 13.39 -4.27
N ASP A 24 17.03 13.61 -3.95
CA ASP A 24 16.60 14.73 -3.13
C ASP A 24 17.17 14.60 -1.70
N TYR A 25 17.53 15.73 -1.07
CA TYR A 25 18.13 15.75 0.27
C TYR A 25 17.13 15.66 1.42
N GLY A 26 15.83 15.86 1.14
CA GLY A 26 14.73 15.79 2.10
C GLY A 26 13.81 14.57 1.91
N LEU A 27 13.91 13.86 0.78
CA LEU A 27 13.11 12.68 0.47
C LEU A 27 14.00 11.45 0.23
N PRO A 28 13.45 10.23 0.39
CA PRO A 28 14.08 9.04 -0.17
C PRO A 28 14.32 9.20 -1.68
N PRO A 29 15.32 8.52 -2.26
CA PRO A 29 15.59 8.58 -3.69
C PRO A 29 14.35 8.29 -4.53
N LEU A 30 14.10 9.14 -5.51
CA LEU A 30 12.94 9.06 -6.39
C LEU A 30 13.21 8.08 -7.53
N ILE A 31 12.20 7.28 -7.88
CA ILE A 31 12.24 6.43 -9.07
C ILE A 31 11.78 7.26 -10.26
N ARG A 32 12.63 7.33 -11.30
CA ARG A 32 12.32 8.01 -12.57
C ARG A 32 11.78 7.00 -13.57
N PHE A 33 10.70 7.37 -14.25
CA PHE A 33 10.08 6.61 -15.31
C PHE A 33 10.25 7.37 -16.63
N ASP A 34 10.76 6.71 -17.66
CA ASP A 34 10.97 7.32 -18.98
C ASP A 34 9.67 7.52 -19.78
N GLY A 35 8.58 6.90 -19.32
CA GLY A 35 7.27 6.97 -19.94
C GLY A 35 6.27 6.03 -19.28
N PRO A 36 5.05 5.92 -19.85
CA PRO A 36 4.03 5.01 -19.35
C PRO A 36 4.41 3.54 -19.57
N VAL A 37 3.97 2.68 -18.66
CA VAL A 37 4.10 1.22 -18.80
C VAL A 37 2.95 0.70 -19.65
N VAL A 38 3.23 -0.09 -20.68
CA VAL A 38 2.20 -0.68 -21.54
C VAL A 38 2.18 -2.19 -21.35
N GLU A 39 1.06 -2.73 -20.85
CA GLU A 39 0.82 -4.17 -20.77
C GLU A 39 -0.23 -4.61 -21.79
N HIS A 40 -0.10 -5.82 -22.32
CA HIS A 40 -1.09 -6.39 -23.23
C HIS A 40 -1.97 -7.39 -22.48
N ILE A 41 -3.19 -6.96 -22.13
CA ILE A 41 -4.17 -7.75 -21.38
C ILE A 41 -5.30 -8.13 -22.34
N ASP A 42 -5.57 -9.43 -22.50
CA ASP A 42 -6.56 -9.97 -23.43
C ASP A 42 -6.42 -9.45 -24.88
N GLY A 43 -5.18 -9.29 -25.34
CA GLY A 43 -4.85 -8.79 -26.68
C GLY A 43 -5.04 -7.28 -26.87
N ARG A 44 -5.31 -6.53 -25.80
CA ARG A 44 -5.43 -5.06 -25.81
C ARG A 44 -4.26 -4.42 -25.10
N ALA A 45 -3.68 -3.39 -25.68
CA ALA A 45 -2.69 -2.55 -25.00
C ALA A 45 -3.40 -1.70 -23.93
N VAL A 46 -2.96 -1.85 -22.68
CA VAL A 46 -3.39 -1.07 -21.52
C VAL A 46 -2.21 -0.25 -21.05
N GLU A 47 -2.42 1.06 -20.97
CA GLU A 47 -1.39 2.02 -20.59
C GLU A 47 -1.54 2.42 -19.11
N PHE A 48 -0.44 2.34 -18.38
CA PHE A 48 -0.31 2.75 -16.99
C PHE A 48 0.71 3.88 -16.91
N ASP A 49 0.24 5.11 -16.77
CA ASP A 49 1.10 6.27 -16.53
C ASP A 49 1.36 6.43 -15.01
N PRO A 50 2.61 6.23 -14.53
CA PRO A 50 2.98 6.42 -13.12
C PRO A 50 2.73 7.84 -12.62
N ALA A 51 2.70 8.85 -13.49
CA ALA A 51 2.40 10.23 -13.08
C ALA A 51 0.99 10.35 -12.48
N THR A 52 0.05 9.49 -12.89
CA THR A 52 -1.31 9.46 -12.33
C THR A 52 -1.34 9.03 -10.86
N LEU A 53 -0.31 8.35 -10.35
CA LEU A 53 -0.24 7.93 -8.94
C LEU A 53 -0.21 9.13 -7.99
N LYS A 54 0.31 10.28 -8.43
CA LYS A 54 0.41 11.51 -7.62
C LYS A 54 -0.96 12.09 -7.24
N THR A 55 -2.01 11.78 -7.99
CA THR A 55 -3.36 12.33 -7.79
C THR A 55 -4.39 11.27 -7.40
N ARG A 56 -3.97 10.00 -7.26
CA ARG A 56 -4.86 8.92 -6.80
C ARG A 56 -5.12 9.04 -5.30
N ASP A 57 -6.29 8.56 -4.89
CA ASP A 57 -6.58 8.32 -3.47
C ASP A 57 -5.67 7.18 -2.98
N ILE A 58 -4.61 7.53 -2.26
CA ILE A 58 -3.68 6.58 -1.66
C ILE A 58 -4.21 6.26 -0.27
N VAL A 59 -4.49 4.99 -0.04
CA VAL A 59 -5.02 4.48 1.22
C VAL A 59 -4.10 3.42 1.81
N ILE A 60 -4.21 3.23 3.11
CA ILE A 60 -3.54 2.18 3.88
C ILE A 60 -4.56 1.08 4.14
N THR A 61 -4.20 -0.15 3.81
CA THR A 61 -4.89 -1.37 4.26
C THR A 61 -4.09 -1.98 5.40
N ASP A 62 -4.69 -2.07 6.58
CA ASP A 62 -4.08 -2.62 7.77
C ASP A 62 -4.27 -4.14 7.86
N THR A 63 -3.25 -4.86 8.32
CA THR A 63 -3.31 -6.33 8.55
C THR A 63 -2.93 -6.70 9.99
N THR A 64 -3.09 -5.77 10.94
CA THR A 64 -2.68 -5.96 12.34
C THR A 64 -3.34 -7.20 12.97
N PHE A 65 -4.63 -7.42 12.73
CA PHE A 65 -5.40 -8.56 13.28
C PHE A 65 -5.34 -9.83 12.43
N ARG A 66 -4.58 -9.79 11.32
CA ARG A 66 -4.24 -10.96 10.51
C ARG A 66 -2.76 -11.24 10.63
N ASP A 67 -1.95 -10.67 9.75
CA ASP A 67 -0.51 -10.93 9.66
C ASP A 67 0.22 -10.56 10.97
N GLY A 68 -0.11 -9.39 11.53
CA GLY A 68 0.52 -8.90 12.76
C GLY A 68 0.32 -9.84 13.94
N GLN A 69 -0.88 -10.38 14.10
CA GLN A 69 -1.21 -11.31 15.18
C GLN A 69 -0.50 -12.66 15.05
N GLN A 70 -0.07 -13.08 13.84
CA GLN A 70 0.69 -14.32 13.66
C GLN A 70 2.10 -14.25 14.25
N ALA A 71 2.65 -13.04 14.43
CA ALA A 71 4.02 -12.82 14.93
C ALA A 71 4.09 -12.57 16.45
N ARG A 72 2.96 -12.59 17.18
CA ARG A 72 2.87 -12.22 18.60
C ARG A 72 2.01 -13.23 19.38
N PRO A 73 2.12 -13.29 20.72
CA PRO A 73 1.12 -13.97 21.54
C PRO A 73 -0.29 -13.46 21.22
N PRO A 74 -1.33 -14.30 21.26
CA PRO A 74 -2.69 -13.90 20.93
C PRO A 74 -3.17 -12.73 21.79
N TYR A 75 -3.76 -11.72 21.14
CA TYR A 75 -4.41 -10.61 21.83
C TYR A 75 -5.74 -11.07 22.47
N SER A 76 -6.10 -10.45 23.59
CA SER A 76 -7.46 -10.57 24.11
C SER A 76 -8.44 -9.77 23.24
N VAL A 77 -9.73 -10.11 23.31
CA VAL A 77 -10.79 -9.39 22.58
C VAL A 77 -10.77 -7.89 22.90
N ASP A 78 -10.64 -7.52 24.18
CA ASP A 78 -10.59 -6.11 24.60
C ASP A 78 -9.37 -5.37 24.03
N GLN A 79 -8.21 -6.04 23.95
CA GLN A 79 -7.02 -5.46 23.35
C GLN A 79 -7.22 -5.21 21.85
N MET A 80 -7.80 -6.18 21.13
CA MET A 80 -8.05 -6.04 19.70
C MET A 80 -9.04 -4.90 19.41
N VAL A 81 -10.15 -4.84 20.16
CA VAL A 81 -11.15 -3.76 20.03
C VAL A 81 -10.53 -2.40 20.33
N HIS A 82 -9.67 -2.32 21.35
CA HIS A 82 -8.96 -1.07 21.67
C HIS A 82 -8.00 -0.65 20.55
N ILE A 83 -7.21 -1.58 20.00
CA ILE A 83 -6.31 -1.32 18.87
C ILE A 83 -7.12 -0.88 17.64
N TYR A 84 -8.27 -1.50 17.37
CA TYR A 84 -9.13 -1.13 16.25
C TYR A 84 -9.65 0.31 16.39
N ASP A 85 -10.07 0.70 17.59
CA ASP A 85 -10.45 2.09 17.88
C ASP A 85 -9.30 3.08 17.68
N LEU A 86 -8.07 2.69 18.05
CA LEU A 86 -6.88 3.50 17.79
C LEU A 86 -6.55 3.61 16.29
N LEU A 87 -6.75 2.53 15.51
CA LEU A 87 -6.58 2.55 14.05
C LEU A 87 -7.61 3.49 13.39
N ALA A 88 -8.86 3.48 13.85
CA ALA A 88 -9.88 4.43 13.38
C ALA A 88 -9.49 5.89 13.68
N LYS A 89 -9.00 6.15 14.89
CA LYS A 89 -8.49 7.49 15.28
C LYS A 89 -7.28 7.92 14.45
N LEU A 90 -6.36 7.00 14.20
CA LEU A 90 -5.15 7.25 13.40
C LEU A 90 -5.49 7.53 11.93
N GLY A 91 -6.43 6.78 11.35
CA GLY A 91 -6.88 6.96 9.97
C GLY A 91 -7.71 8.24 9.75
N GLY A 92 -8.30 8.77 10.82
CA GLY A 92 -9.10 9.99 10.80
C GLY A 92 -10.38 9.90 9.96
N PRO A 93 -11.17 10.99 9.88
CA PRO A 93 -12.44 11.00 9.16
C PRO A 93 -12.30 10.82 7.64
N GLY A 94 -11.09 11.09 7.10
CA GLY A 94 -10.76 10.87 5.69
C GLY A 94 -10.56 9.38 5.33
N GLY A 95 -10.47 8.49 6.33
CA GLY A 95 -10.31 7.06 6.07
C GLY A 95 -8.99 6.72 5.38
N VAL A 96 -7.89 7.34 5.82
CA VAL A 96 -6.54 7.05 5.31
C VAL A 96 -6.21 5.58 5.55
N ILE A 97 -6.51 5.06 6.75
CA ILE A 97 -6.58 3.61 6.98
C ILE A 97 -7.98 3.17 6.56
N ARG A 98 -8.07 2.59 5.37
CA ARG A 98 -9.35 2.32 4.71
C ARG A 98 -9.98 1.03 5.17
N GLN A 99 -9.17 0.00 5.32
CA GLN A 99 -9.58 -1.36 5.64
C GLN A 99 -8.64 -1.95 6.68
N THR A 100 -9.17 -2.84 7.49
CA THR A 100 -8.38 -3.68 8.40
C THR A 100 -8.82 -5.13 8.25
N GLU A 101 -7.86 -6.03 8.18
CA GLU A 101 -8.06 -7.45 7.92
C GLU A 101 -8.07 -8.27 9.22
N PHE A 102 -9.09 -9.10 9.39
CA PHE A 102 -9.26 -10.02 10.52
C PHE A 102 -9.15 -11.48 10.08
N PHE A 103 -8.61 -12.33 10.95
CA PHE A 103 -8.91 -13.76 10.92
C PHE A 103 -10.34 -14.02 11.41
N LEU A 104 -11.04 -15.01 10.85
CA LEU A 104 -12.44 -15.33 11.25
C LEU A 104 -12.63 -16.79 11.68
N TYR A 105 -11.55 -17.46 12.06
CA TYR A 105 -11.54 -18.91 12.29
C TYR A 105 -12.05 -19.28 13.68
N THR A 106 -11.69 -18.54 14.73
CA THR A 106 -12.09 -18.85 16.11
C THR A 106 -13.34 -18.10 16.55
N ALA A 107 -13.98 -18.57 17.62
CA ALA A 107 -15.11 -17.86 18.22
C ALA A 107 -14.69 -16.47 18.77
N ASN A 108 -13.48 -16.38 19.32
CA ASN A 108 -12.92 -15.11 19.80
C ASN A 108 -12.75 -14.12 18.66
N ASP A 109 -12.24 -14.54 17.49
CA ASP A 109 -12.03 -13.62 16.38
C ASP A 109 -13.36 -13.05 15.86
N ARG A 110 -14.39 -13.90 15.78
CA ARG A 110 -15.75 -13.48 15.42
C ARG A 110 -16.33 -12.51 16.44
N GLN A 111 -16.17 -12.78 17.73
CA GLN A 111 -16.58 -11.87 18.80
C GLN A 111 -15.85 -10.53 18.72
N THR A 112 -14.55 -10.53 18.44
CA THR A 112 -13.78 -9.31 18.22
C THR A 112 -14.35 -8.50 17.06
N LEU A 113 -14.62 -9.15 15.92
CA LEU A 113 -15.18 -8.48 14.75
C LEU A 113 -16.52 -7.80 15.07
N ASP A 114 -17.42 -8.50 15.76
CA ASP A 114 -18.73 -7.97 16.13
C ASP A 114 -18.58 -6.74 17.05
N ARG A 115 -17.72 -6.83 18.07
CA ARG A 115 -17.45 -5.69 18.97
C ARG A 115 -16.78 -4.51 18.28
N CYS A 116 -15.90 -4.75 17.31
CA CYS A 116 -15.32 -3.69 16.50
C CYS A 116 -16.41 -2.97 15.66
N ARG A 117 -17.34 -3.73 15.08
CA ARG A 117 -18.48 -3.17 14.32
C ARG A 117 -19.43 -2.35 15.20
N GLU A 118 -19.67 -2.80 16.43
CA GLU A 118 -20.51 -2.08 17.41
C GLU A 118 -19.97 -0.68 17.75
N LEU A 119 -18.68 -0.40 17.55
CA LEU A 119 -18.13 0.96 17.70
C LEU A 119 -18.67 1.95 16.67
N GLY A 120 -19.21 1.48 15.55
CA GLY A 120 -19.85 2.34 14.54
C GLY A 120 -18.89 3.19 13.72
N HIS A 121 -17.60 2.84 13.69
CA HIS A 121 -16.60 3.54 12.87
C HIS A 121 -16.90 3.34 11.38
N LYS A 122 -16.84 4.43 10.59
CA LYS A 122 -16.93 4.33 9.13
C LYS A 122 -15.69 3.66 8.53
N PHE A 123 -14.51 3.97 9.10
CA PHE A 123 -13.22 3.42 8.72
C PHE A 123 -12.38 3.12 9.98
N PRO A 124 -11.51 2.09 9.95
CA PRO A 124 -11.33 1.17 8.82
C PRO A 124 -12.48 0.16 8.67
N GLU A 125 -12.84 -0.15 7.43
CA GLU A 125 -13.79 -1.21 7.09
C GLU A 125 -13.23 -2.57 7.52
N CYS A 126 -14.04 -3.36 8.24
CA CYS A 126 -13.62 -4.69 8.67
C CYS A 126 -13.71 -5.69 7.51
N THR A 127 -12.57 -6.26 7.12
CA THR A 127 -12.46 -7.30 6.08
C THR A 127 -12.02 -8.62 6.71
N GLY A 128 -12.37 -9.74 6.07
CA GLY A 128 -12.02 -11.07 6.55
C GLY A 128 -11.09 -11.78 5.58
N TRP A 129 -10.06 -12.44 6.10
CA TRP A 129 -9.20 -13.31 5.30
C TRP A 129 -9.77 -14.73 5.25
N ILE A 130 -9.89 -15.29 4.04
CA ILE A 130 -10.35 -16.66 3.82
C ILE A 130 -9.55 -17.32 2.69
N ARG A 131 -9.40 -18.63 2.76
CA ARG A 131 -8.85 -19.42 1.65
C ARG A 131 -9.92 -19.60 0.57
N ALA A 132 -9.52 -19.53 -0.69
CA ALA A 132 -10.35 -20.00 -1.79
C ALA A 132 -10.50 -21.52 -1.67
N VAL A 133 -11.72 -21.98 -1.38
CA VAL A 133 -12.10 -23.40 -1.24
C VAL A 133 -13.04 -23.81 -2.36
#